data_AF-A0A2E3AQH3-F1
#
_entry.id   AF-A0A2E3AQH3-F1
#
_cell.length_a   1.000
_cell.length_b   1.000
_cell.length_c   1.000
_cell.angle_alpha   90.00
_cell.angle_beta   90.00
_cell.angle_gamma   90.00
#
_symmetry.space_group_name_H-M   'P 1'
#
loop_
_entity.id
_entity.type
_entity.pdbx_description
1 polymer ?
#
loop_
_entity_poly.entity_id
_entity_poly.type
_entity_poly.pdbx_seq_one_letter_code
_entity_poly.pdbx_strand_id
1 'polypeptide(L)'
;MAYASGIGISSLAGVVGAVVGGYIGFTQAADVSNLEPVSGALILGAIGFVAGSAGAFLLKSLMQFVIYIILFGIVAYFFQHQIESLTGINPVSATLNFLADLGLPVSAKDSVLVTDPS
;
A
#
# COMPACT_ATOMS: atom_id res chain seq x y z
N MET A 1 0.92 -1.68 20.88
CA MET A 1 2.03 -2.44 20.31
C MET A 1 1.57 -3.71 19.55
N ALA A 2 0.52 -3.64 18.72
CA ALA A 2 0.00 -4.80 17.96
C ALA A 2 0.29 -4.74 16.44
N TYR A 3 0.77 -3.61 15.92
CA TYR A 3 1.15 -3.40 14.51
C TYR A 3 2.67 -3.50 14.26
N ALA A 4 3.46 -3.80 15.29
CA ALA A 4 4.93 -3.77 15.25
C ALA A 4 5.57 -5.07 14.71
N SER A 5 4.81 -6.14 14.51
CA SER A 5 5.32 -7.41 13.96
C SER A 5 5.50 -7.37 12.43
N GLY A 6 6.05 -6.28 11.89
CA GLY A 6 6.47 -6.22 10.49
C GLY A 6 7.61 -7.20 10.19
N ILE A 7 8.45 -7.46 11.20
CA ILE A 7 9.56 -8.40 11.13
C ILE A 7 9.04 -9.84 10.95
N GLY A 8 7.96 -10.22 11.65
CA GLY A 8 7.38 -11.57 11.56
C GLY A 8 6.77 -11.87 10.19
N ILE A 9 6.03 -10.92 9.61
CA ILE A 9 5.34 -11.15 8.33
C ILE A 9 6.32 -11.09 7.15
N SER A 10 7.27 -10.15 7.16
CA SER A 10 8.27 -10.05 6.07
C SER A 10 9.26 -11.23 6.09
N SER A 11 9.67 -11.69 7.28
CA SER A 11 10.50 -12.90 7.38
C SER A 11 9.75 -14.16 6.98
N LEU A 12 8.47 -14.31 7.38
CA LEU A 12 7.64 -15.44 6.96
C LEU A 12 7.44 -15.45 5.44
N ALA A 13 7.14 -14.31 4.84
CA ALA A 13 6.99 -14.20 3.39
C ALA A 13 8.32 -14.46 2.65
N GLY A 14 9.44 -14.03 3.22
CA GLY A 14 10.78 -14.40 2.73
C GLY A 14 11.00 -15.91 2.77
N VAL A 15 10.72 -16.58 3.89
CA VAL A 15 10.85 -18.04 4.00
C VAL A 15 9.96 -18.77 3.00
N VAL A 16 8.70 -18.35 2.85
CA VAL A 16 7.79 -18.93 1.84
C VAL A 16 8.34 -18.72 0.44
N GLY A 17 8.81 -17.51 0.11
CA GLY A 17 9.44 -17.23 -1.16
C GLY A 17 10.70 -18.07 -1.39
N ALA A 18 11.51 -18.32 -0.35
CA ALA A 18 12.70 -19.14 -0.43
C ALA A 18 12.39 -20.61 -0.70
N VAL A 19 11.35 -21.15 -0.07
CA VAL A 19 10.90 -22.53 -0.27
C VAL A 19 10.34 -22.71 -1.68
N VAL A 20 9.49 -21.79 -2.14
CA VAL A 20 8.90 -21.85 -3.48
C VAL A 20 9.99 -21.66 -4.55
N GLY A 21 10.85 -20.66 -4.40
CA GLY A 21 11.98 -20.42 -5.28
C GLY A 21 12.95 -21.59 -5.30
N GLY A 22 13.30 -22.15 -4.15
CA GLY A 22 14.21 -23.29 -4.06
C GLY A 22 13.65 -24.56 -4.66
N TYR A 23 12.35 -24.83 -4.49
CA TYR A 23 11.68 -25.95 -5.14
C TYR A 23 11.69 -25.81 -6.67
N ILE A 24 11.33 -24.63 -7.19
CA ILE A 24 11.35 -24.36 -8.64
C ILE A 24 12.78 -24.44 -9.19
N GLY A 25 13.76 -23.93 -8.45
CA GLY A 25 15.17 -23.98 -8.84
C GLY A 25 15.74 -25.40 -8.85
N PHE A 26 15.32 -26.25 -7.91
CA PHE A 26 15.72 -27.65 -7.84
C PHE A 26 15.20 -28.43 -9.06
N THR A 27 13.92 -28.27 -9.40
CA THR A 27 13.31 -28.99 -10.53
C THR A 27 13.79 -28.45 -11.87
N GLN A 28 13.92 -27.14 -12.04
CA GLN A 28 14.41 -26.55 -13.30
C GLN A 28 15.90 -26.81 -13.55
N ALA A 29 16.72 -26.85 -12.50
CA ALA A 29 18.13 -27.23 -12.65
C ALA A 29 18.30 -28.72 -12.96
N ALA A 30 17.40 -29.59 -12.48
CA ALA A 30 17.40 -31.00 -12.83
C ALA A 30 16.97 -31.26 -14.29
N ASP A 31 16.05 -30.46 -14.83
CA ASP A 31 15.41 -30.73 -16.13
C ASP A 31 16.02 -29.94 -17.32
N VAL A 32 16.61 -28.76 -17.10
CA VAL A 32 16.91 -27.80 -18.20
C VAL A 32 18.35 -27.28 -18.21
N SER A 33 19.11 -27.47 -17.12
CA SER A 33 20.43 -26.82 -16.95
C SER A 33 21.55 -27.82 -16.65
N ASN A 34 22.77 -27.61 -17.16
CA ASN A 34 23.99 -28.34 -16.73
C ASN A 34 24.45 -27.96 -15.30
N LEU A 35 23.56 -27.43 -14.46
CA LEU A 35 23.84 -26.97 -13.11
C LEU A 35 23.44 -28.05 -12.12
N GLU A 36 24.21 -28.18 -11.04
CA GLU A 36 23.84 -29.08 -9.96
C GLU A 36 22.49 -28.65 -9.35
N PRO A 37 21.51 -29.57 -9.17
CA PRO A 37 20.17 -29.25 -8.68
C PRO A 37 20.16 -28.47 -7.36
N VAL A 38 21.14 -28.75 -6.50
CA VAL A 38 21.34 -28.04 -5.23
C VAL A 38 21.72 -26.58 -5.46
N SER A 39 22.57 -26.30 -6.44
CA SER A 39 22.97 -24.92 -6.79
C SER A 39 21.80 -24.13 -7.37
N GLY A 40 20.97 -24.75 -8.22
CA GLY A 40 19.74 -24.14 -8.74
C GLY A 40 18.74 -23.80 -7.63
N ALA A 41 18.53 -24.73 -6.70
CA ALA A 41 17.68 -24.51 -5.53
C ALA A 41 18.17 -23.37 -4.64
N LEU A 42 19.48 -23.25 -4.44
CA LEU A 42 20.07 -22.24 -3.56
C LEU A 42 19.97 -20.84 -4.18
N ILE A 43 20.26 -20.71 -5.48
CA ILE A 43 20.17 -19.43 -6.21
C ILE A 43 18.72 -18.96 -6.28
N LEU A 44 17.82 -19.83 -6.75
CA LEU A 44 16.42 -19.46 -6.95
C LEU A 44 15.67 -19.32 -5.61
N GLY A 45 16.09 -20.07 -4.58
CA GLY A 45 15.63 -19.90 -3.20
C GLY A 45 16.10 -18.57 -2.59
N ALA A 46 17.34 -18.14 -2.83
CA ALA A 46 17.81 -16.82 -2.38
C ALA A 46 17.03 -15.68 -3.07
N ILE A 47 16.77 -15.80 -4.38
CA ILE A 47 15.93 -14.83 -5.11
C ILE A 47 14.50 -14.82 -4.55
N GLY A 48 13.92 -16.00 -4.34
CA GLY A 48 12.59 -16.15 -3.76
C GLY A 48 12.49 -15.54 -2.36
N PHE A 49 13.53 -15.67 -1.54
CA PHE A 49 13.61 -15.05 -0.21
C PHE A 49 13.54 -13.52 -0.29
N VAL A 50 14.33 -12.92 -1.18
CA VAL A 50 14.36 -11.46 -1.36
C VAL A 50 13.05 -10.96 -1.95
N ALA A 51 12.53 -11.62 -2.98
CA ALA A 51 11.27 -11.26 -3.61
C ALA A 51 10.07 -11.39 -2.65
N GLY A 52 10.00 -12.47 -1.88
CA GLY A 52 8.94 -12.71 -0.90
C GLY A 52 8.97 -11.70 0.25
N SER A 53 10.15 -11.41 0.80
CA SER A 53 10.31 -10.42 1.88
C SER A 53 10.00 -9.00 1.40
N ALA A 54 10.42 -8.62 0.19
CA ALA A 54 10.10 -7.34 -0.42
C ALA A 54 8.61 -7.19 -0.74
N GLY A 55 7.96 -8.23 -1.28
CA GLY A 55 6.52 -8.22 -1.55
C GLY A 55 5.68 -7.99 -0.29
N ALA A 56 6.02 -8.66 0.82
CA ALA A 56 5.36 -8.44 2.10
C ALA A 56 5.61 -7.04 2.68
N PHE A 57 6.81 -6.48 2.48
CA PHE A 57 7.10 -5.11 2.88
C PHE A 57 6.26 -4.09 2.10
N LEU A 58 6.14 -4.27 0.77
CA LEU A 58 5.31 -3.41 -0.08
C LEU A 58 3.84 -3.47 0.34
N LEU A 59 3.30 -4.67 0.53
CA LEU A 59 1.92 -4.85 0.97
C LEU A 59 1.69 -4.21 2.35
N LYS A 60 2.61 -4.39 3.31
CA LYS A 60 2.53 -3.75 4.61
C LYS A 60 2.55 -2.22 4.50
N SER A 61 3.44 -1.69 3.67
CA SER A 61 3.57 -0.24 3.46
C SER A 61 2.31 0.34 2.84
N LEU A 62 1.71 -0.37 1.87
CA LEU A 62 0.43 0.01 1.28
C LEU A 62 -0.70 0.02 2.32
N MET A 63 -0.81 -1.03 3.15
CA MET A 63 -1.82 -1.09 4.20
C MET A 63 -1.66 0.05 5.21
N GLN A 64 -0.42 0.36 5.60
CA GLN A 64 -0.12 1.47 6.49
C GLN A 64 -0.47 2.81 5.84
N PHE A 65 -0.19 2.98 4.55
CA PHE A 65 -0.56 4.18 3.79
C PHE A 65 -2.08 4.38 3.74
N VAL A 66 -2.85 3.32 3.47
CA VAL A 66 -4.33 3.36 3.47
C VAL A 66 -4.87 3.77 4.84
N ILE A 67 -4.34 3.22 5.93
CA ILE A 67 -4.76 3.59 7.29
C ILE A 67 -4.51 5.08 7.55
N TYR A 68 -3.36 5.61 7.12
CA TYR A 68 -3.08 7.05 7.28
C TYR A 68 -4.01 7.93 6.47
N ILE A 69 -4.38 7.54 5.25
CA ILE A 69 -5.39 8.28 4.46
C ILE A 69 -6.73 8.30 5.20
N ILE A 70 -7.16 7.18 5.77
CA ILE A 70 -8.42 7.11 6.53
C ILE A 70 -8.35 8.00 7.78
N LEU A 71 -7.26 7.92 8.55
CA LEU A 71 -7.07 8.76 9.73
C LEU A 71 -7.07 10.25 9.36
N PHE A 72 -6.39 10.61 8.27
CA PHE A 72 -6.39 11.97 7.75
C PHE A 72 -7.81 12.42 7.39
N GLY A 73 -8.57 11.59 6.68
CA GLY A 73 -9.97 11.87 6.33
C GLY A 73 -10.87 12.07 7.55
N ILE A 74 -10.70 11.25 8.60
CA ILE A 74 -11.45 11.38 9.85
C ILE A 74 -11.16 12.71 10.53
N VAL A 75 -9.88 13.09 10.65
CA VAL A 75 -9.47 14.37 11.24
C VAL A 75 -10.04 15.53 10.41
N ALA A 76 -9.88 15.49 9.09
CA ALA A 76 -10.41 16.53 8.20
C ALA A 76 -11.94 16.67 8.29
N TYR A 77 -12.67 15.56 8.44
CA TYR A 77 -14.13 15.58 8.61
C TYR A 77 -14.54 16.13 9.98
N PHE A 78 -13.91 15.67 11.06
CA PHE A 78 -14.26 16.10 12.42
C PHE A 78 -13.97 17.60 12.63
N PHE A 79 -12.86 18.08 12.09
CA PHE A 79 -12.44 19.47 12.19
C PHE A 79 -12.90 20.34 11.01
N GLN A 80 -13.81 19.85 10.16
CA GLN A 80 -14.20 20.52 8.91
C GLN A 80 -14.59 22.00 9.10
N HIS A 81 -15.37 22.31 10.15
CA HIS A 81 -15.85 23.68 10.40
C HIS A 81 -14.73 24.61 10.88
N GLN A 82 -13.76 24.08 11.63
CA GLN A 82 -12.62 24.85 12.11
C GLN A 82 -11.64 25.11 10.98
N ILE A 83 -11.43 24.12 10.11
CA ILE A 83 -10.63 24.26 8.89
C ILE A 83 -11.28 25.30 7.98
N GLU A 84 -12.59 25.19 7.72
CA GLU A 84 -13.34 26.13 6.90
C GLU A 84 -13.31 27.56 7.48
N SER A 85 -13.40 27.72 8.80
CA SER A 85 -13.27 29.03 9.46
C SER A 85 -11.87 29.66 9.29
N LEU A 86 -10.82 28.86 9.08
CA LEU A 86 -9.44 29.34 8.97
C LEU A 86 -8.99 29.50 7.51
N THR A 87 -9.47 28.64 6.61
CA THR A 87 -9.03 28.58 5.21
C THR A 87 -10.09 29.09 4.24
N GLY A 88 -11.33 29.28 4.69
CA GLY A 88 -12.49 29.56 3.83
C GLY A 88 -12.91 28.37 2.95
N ILE A 89 -12.27 27.20 3.11
CA ILE A 89 -12.47 26.03 2.26
C ILE A 89 -12.92 24.85 3.12
N ASN A 90 -14.07 24.27 2.77
CA ASN A 90 -14.51 23.03 3.37
C ASN A 90 -13.68 21.85 2.81
N PRO A 91 -12.92 21.11 3.64
CA PRO A 91 -12.02 20.06 3.18
C PRO A 91 -12.77 18.85 2.59
N VAL A 92 -14.02 18.62 3.01
CA VAL A 92 -14.87 17.55 2.48
C VAL A 92 -15.33 17.91 1.07
N SER A 93 -15.85 19.12 0.86
CA SER A 93 -16.25 19.61 -0.46
C SER A 93 -15.08 19.64 -1.44
N ALA A 94 -13.90 20.12 -1.01
CA ALA A 94 -12.70 20.13 -1.84
C ALA A 94 -12.29 18.72 -2.30
N THR A 95 -12.38 17.73 -1.40
CA THR A 95 -12.09 16.33 -1.74
C THR A 95 -13.12 15.76 -2.72
N LEU A 96 -14.41 16.05 -2.54
CA LEU A 96 -15.46 15.61 -3.45
C LEU A 96 -15.30 16.22 -4.85
N ASN A 97 -14.92 17.49 -4.95
CA ASN A 97 -14.65 18.15 -6.22
C ASN A 97 -13.42 17.55 -6.92
N PHE A 98 -12.33 17.28 -6.18
CA PHE A 98 -11.18 16.59 -6.73
C PHE A 98 -11.52 15.19 -7.28
N LEU A 99 -12.36 14.42 -6.56
CA LEU A 99 -12.81 13.10 -7.03
C LEU A 99 -13.73 13.21 -8.25
N ALA A 100 -14.56 14.24 -8.32
CA ALA A 100 -15.38 14.53 -9.50
C ALA A 100 -14.52 14.93 -10.70
N ASP A 101 -13.46 15.72 -10.50
CA ASP A 101 -12.50 16.10 -11.54
C ASP A 101 -11.72 14.89 -12.08
N LEU A 102 -11.50 13.87 -11.24
CA LEU A 102 -10.97 12.57 -11.66
C LEU A 102 -11.99 11.69 -12.41
N GLY A 103 -13.21 12.19 -12.64
CA GLY A 103 -14.27 11.50 -13.37
C GLY A 103 -15.03 10.45 -12.55
N LEU A 104 -14.87 10.45 -11.22
CA LEU A 104 -15.60 9.52 -10.36
C LEU A 104 -17.03 10.04 -10.12
N PRO A 105 -18.06 9.18 -10.17
CA PRO A 105 -19.45 9.58 -9.97
C PRO A 105 -19.72 9.84 -8.48
N VAL A 106 -19.27 10.99 -8.00
CA VAL A 106 -19.49 11.47 -6.63
C VAL A 106 -20.44 12.66 -6.65
N SER A 107 -21.25 12.80 -5.60
CA SER A 107 -22.12 13.95 -5.45
C SER A 107 -21.28 15.16 -5.05
N ALA A 108 -20.75 15.87 -6.05
CA ALA A 108 -20.11 17.16 -5.84
C ALA A 108 -21.15 18.14 -5.26
N LYS A 109 -20.79 18.80 -4.16
CA LYS A 109 -21.60 19.91 -3.64
C LYS A 109 -21.04 21.20 -4.19
N ASP A 110 -21.81 21.86 -5.04
CA ASP A 110 -21.66 23.28 -5.36
C ASP A 110 -21.99 24.12 -4.12
N SER A 111 -21.19 24.03 -3.05
CA SER A 111 -21.15 25.09 -2.07
C SER A 111 -20.23 26.17 -2.63
N VAL A 112 -20.86 26.97 -3.49
CA VAL A 112 -20.50 28.31 -3.92
C VAL A 112 -19.43 28.92 -3.02
N LEU A 113 -18.35 29.38 -3.65
CA LEU A 113 -17.49 30.44 -3.15
C LEU A 113 -18.36 31.67 -2.86
N VAL A 114 -19.09 31.70 -1.74
CA VAL A 114 -19.78 32.90 -1.27
C VAL A 114 -18.75 33.74 -0.55
N THR A 115 -17.84 34.30 -1.35
CA THR A 115 -17.41 35.67 -1.11
C THR A 115 -18.50 36.56 -1.68
N ASP A 116 -19.56 36.80 -0.92
CA ASP A 116 -20.35 38.01 -1.10
C ASP A 116 -20.38 38.75 0.25
N PRO A 117 -19.68 39.88 0.38
CA PRO A 117 -19.76 40.72 1.56
C PRO A 117 -21.05 41.53 1.50
N SER A 118 -22.03 41.19 2.35
CA SER A 118 -23.06 42.13 2.79
C SER A 118 -22.66 42.77 4.12
#